data_AF-A0A349N1A0-F1
#
_entry.id   AF-A0A349N1A0-F1
#
_cell.length_a   1.000
_cell.length_b   1.000
_cell.length_c   1.000
_cell.angle_alpha   90.00
_cell.angle_beta   90.00
_cell.angle_gamma   90.00
#
_symmetry.space_group_name_H-M   'P 1'
#
loop_
_entity.id
_entity.type
_entity.pdbx_description
1 polymer ?
#
loop_
_entity_poly.entity_id
_entity_poly.type
_entity_poly.pdbx_seq_one_letter_code
_entity_poly.pdbx_strand_id
1 'polypeptide(L)'
;MMKTQKNKGKIRYRKLLLCLLAAVFLLGVLLYALGLGFRYFSSALEGTRDGFPNDGKPMYSLFVGIDQSDPAKADAAVLISMNLQKQEMTVISLPPSTQMEKEKNPSLQLQDVYASGGAEGTKSAVENLLHIRIIRYAVLNEENFQKLIDGSGGLDLYVEKNMVHESQDGQPDIQIRQGYQTLKDGEALRYIR
;
A
#
# COMPACT_ATOMS: atom_id res chain seq x y z
N MET A 1 33.35 60.33 -45.19
CA MET A 1 33.64 59.32 -44.13
C MET A 1 32.56 59.44 -43.07
N MET A 2 31.58 58.52 -43.08
CA MET A 2 30.29 58.66 -42.37
C MET A 2 30.43 58.16 -40.92
N LYS A 3 30.19 59.02 -39.92
CA LYS A 3 30.07 58.62 -38.50
C LYS A 3 28.62 58.24 -38.21
N THR A 4 28.37 56.99 -37.85
CA THR A 4 27.08 56.48 -37.41
C THR A 4 26.79 56.92 -35.96
N GLN A 5 25.67 57.65 -35.78
CA GLN A 5 25.17 58.06 -34.46
C GLN A 5 24.46 56.87 -33.79
N LYS A 6 24.99 56.39 -32.66
CA LYS A 6 24.40 55.33 -31.85
C LYS A 6 23.37 55.92 -30.88
N ASN A 7 22.09 55.80 -31.21
CA ASN A 7 20.99 56.30 -30.39
C ASN A 7 20.82 55.41 -29.14
N LYS A 8 21.32 55.86 -27.97
CA LYS A 8 21.08 55.19 -26.68
C LYS A 8 19.73 55.63 -26.13
N GLY A 9 18.69 54.82 -26.34
CA GLY A 9 17.36 55.05 -25.78
C GLY A 9 17.40 55.09 -24.24
N LYS A 10 17.10 56.25 -23.65
CA LYS A 10 16.98 56.41 -22.18
C LYS A 10 15.76 55.62 -21.71
N ILE A 11 15.98 54.48 -21.04
CA ILE A 11 14.90 53.65 -20.50
C ILE A 11 14.20 54.43 -19.37
N ARG A 12 12.87 54.56 -19.44
CA ARG A 12 12.07 55.30 -18.44
C ARG A 12 11.96 54.48 -17.16
N TYR A 13 12.90 54.69 -16.22
CA TYR A 13 13.01 54.00 -14.93
C TYR A 13 11.67 53.89 -14.15
N ARG A 14 10.77 54.87 -14.30
CA ARG A 14 9.42 54.82 -13.70
C ARG A 14 8.58 53.63 -14.17
N LYS A 15 8.70 53.20 -15.43
CA LYS A 15 7.99 52.02 -15.96
C LYS A 15 8.63 50.72 -15.48
N LEU A 16 9.95 50.67 -15.37
CA LEU A 16 10.67 49.52 -14.81
C LEU A 16 10.33 49.31 -13.33
N LEU A 17 10.26 50.39 -12.54
CA LEU A 17 9.90 50.33 -11.13
C LEU A 17 8.46 49.81 -10.92
N LEU A 18 7.52 50.24 -11.78
CA LEU A 18 6.14 49.75 -11.76
C LEU A 18 6.04 48.27 -12.16
N CYS A 19 6.80 47.82 -13.16
CA CYS A 19 6.85 46.40 -13.53
C CYS A 19 7.45 45.53 -12.40
N LEU A 20 8.48 46.03 -11.70
CA LEU A 20 9.10 45.31 -10.59
C LEU A 20 8.15 45.18 -9.39
N LEU A 21 7.41 46.25 -9.04
CA LEU A 21 6.37 46.21 -8.01
C LEU A 21 5.26 45.21 -8.36
N ALA A 22 4.80 45.18 -9.62
CA ALA A 22 3.80 44.23 -10.07
C ALA A 22 4.29 42.77 -10.01
N ALA A 23 5.57 42.53 -10.35
CA ALA A 23 6.17 41.21 -10.26
C ALA A 23 6.29 40.70 -8.81
N VAL A 24 6.67 41.57 -7.87
CA VAL A 24 6.73 41.23 -6.43
C VAL A 24 5.33 40.93 -5.89
N PHE A 25 4.32 41.71 -6.30
CA PHE A 25 2.93 41.46 -5.91
C PHE A 25 2.43 40.10 -6.43
N LEU A 26 2.68 39.77 -7.70
CA LEU A 26 2.33 38.47 -8.27
C LEU A 26 3.05 37.30 -7.58
N LEU A 27 4.32 37.47 -7.23
CA LEU A 27 5.09 36.48 -6.48
C LEU A 27 4.48 36.26 -5.09
N GLY A 28 4.08 37.34 -4.40
CA GLY A 28 3.41 37.26 -3.11
C GLY A 28 2.08 36.51 -3.17
N VAL A 29 1.27 36.78 -4.20
CA VAL A 29 0.00 36.06 -4.44
C VAL A 29 0.25 34.58 -4.73
N LEU A 30 1.28 34.26 -5.54
CA LEU A 30 1.65 32.88 -5.83
C LEU A 30 2.10 32.12 -4.59
N LEU A 31 2.96 32.73 -3.76
CA LEU A 31 3.42 32.14 -2.50
C LEU A 31 2.27 31.97 -1.50
N TYR A 32 1.35 32.93 -1.44
CA TYR A 32 0.16 32.82 -0.59
C TYR A 32 -0.77 31.69 -1.05
N ALA A 33 -1.00 31.55 -2.37
CA ALA A 33 -1.79 30.47 -2.94
C ALA A 33 -1.14 29.10 -2.70
N LEU A 34 0.19 28.99 -2.85
CA LEU A 34 0.95 27.78 -2.51
C LEU A 34 0.88 27.48 -1.01
N GLY A 35 0.94 28.50 -0.15
CA GLY A 35 0.78 28.33 1.29
C GLY A 35 -0.61 27.83 1.69
N LEU A 36 -1.67 28.34 1.06
CA LEU A 36 -3.03 27.82 1.24
C LEU A 36 -3.15 26.38 0.74
N GLY A 37 -2.60 26.08 -0.45
CA GLY A 37 -2.57 24.72 -0.99
C GLY A 37 -1.80 23.77 -0.08
N PHE A 38 -0.66 24.18 0.47
CA PHE A 38 0.13 23.39 1.40
C PHE A 38 -0.59 23.17 2.74
N ARG A 39 -1.31 24.17 3.26
CA ARG A 39 -2.14 24.01 4.46
C ARG A 39 -3.31 23.06 4.23
N TYR A 40 -3.95 23.16 3.07
CA TYR A 40 -5.03 22.24 2.69
C TYR A 40 -4.50 20.81 2.50
N PHE A 41 -3.35 20.66 1.83
CA PHE A 41 -2.70 19.37 1.62
C PHE A 41 -2.17 18.74 2.91
N SER A 42 -1.55 19.53 3.80
CA SER A 42 -1.13 19.05 5.13
C SER A 42 -2.32 18.65 5.98
N SER A 43 -3.43 19.41 5.96
CA SER A 43 -4.66 18.98 6.65
C SER A 43 -5.29 17.72 6.04
N ALA A 44 -5.19 17.52 4.72
CA ALA A 44 -5.63 16.30 4.05
C ALA A 44 -4.74 15.08 4.39
N LEU A 45 -3.45 15.31 4.62
CA LEU A 45 -2.53 14.30 5.15
C LEU A 45 -2.79 14.04 6.65
N GLU A 46 -3.12 15.05 7.44
CA GLU A 46 -3.43 14.92 8.87
C GLU A 46 -4.76 14.19 9.13
N GLY A 47 -5.76 14.30 8.24
CA GLY A 47 -6.99 13.51 8.26
C GLY A 47 -6.77 11.98 8.13
N THR A 48 -5.53 11.53 7.87
CA THR A 48 -5.16 10.11 7.88
C THR A 48 -4.41 9.65 9.15
N ARG A 49 -4.07 10.57 10.07
CA ARG A 49 -3.33 10.30 11.33
C ARG A 49 -4.18 9.70 12.46
N ASP A 50 -5.51 9.73 12.35
CA ASP A 50 -6.41 9.15 13.38
C ASP A 50 -6.34 7.60 13.48
N GLY A 51 -5.54 6.95 12.63
CA GLY A 51 -5.37 5.50 12.62
C GLY A 51 -4.18 4.96 13.42
N PHE A 52 -3.30 5.78 14.01
CA PHE A 52 -2.15 5.28 14.77
C PHE A 52 -2.24 5.74 16.23
N PRO A 53 -2.98 5.02 17.10
CA PRO A 53 -3.01 5.31 18.52
C PRO A 53 -1.58 5.22 19.09
N ASN A 54 -1.08 6.32 19.65
CA ASN A 54 0.19 6.35 20.36
C ASN A 54 -0.02 6.08 21.86
N ASP A 55 -0.83 5.07 22.18
CA ASP A 55 -1.15 4.66 23.56
C ASP A 55 -0.30 3.46 24.03
N GLY A 56 0.68 3.05 23.22
CA GLY A 56 1.58 1.91 23.50
C GLY A 56 0.96 0.54 23.27
N LYS A 57 -0.29 0.49 22.79
CA LYS A 57 -0.91 -0.77 22.41
C LYS A 57 -0.43 -1.22 21.03
N PRO A 58 -0.34 -2.54 20.80
CA PRO A 58 -0.08 -3.06 19.48
C PRO A 58 -1.20 -2.65 18.51
N MET A 59 -0.80 -2.30 17.30
CA MET A 59 -1.69 -2.00 16.20
C MET A 59 -1.89 -3.22 15.33
N TYR A 60 -3.14 -3.52 14.99
CA TYR A 60 -3.48 -4.69 14.19
C TYR A 60 -3.95 -4.28 12.79
N SER A 61 -3.36 -4.93 11.77
CA SER A 61 -3.74 -4.80 10.37
C SER A 61 -3.99 -6.17 9.77
N LEU A 62 -5.05 -6.32 8.97
CA LEU A 62 -5.42 -7.59 8.34
C LEU A 62 -5.13 -7.56 6.83
N PHE A 63 -4.43 -8.56 6.34
CA PHE A 63 -4.23 -8.80 4.92
C PHE A 63 -5.08 -9.98 4.49
N VAL A 64 -5.92 -9.79 3.48
CA VAL A 64 -6.81 -10.82 2.94
C VAL A 64 -6.38 -11.10 1.51
N GLY A 65 -5.94 -12.32 1.25
CA GLY A 65 -5.67 -12.84 -0.09
C GLY A 65 -6.95 -13.39 -0.71
N ILE A 66 -7.24 -12.97 -1.94
CA ILE A 66 -8.34 -13.48 -2.74
C ILE A 66 -7.82 -14.07 -4.05
N ASP A 67 -8.34 -15.22 -4.46
CA ASP A 67 -8.22 -15.69 -5.82
C ASP A 67 -9.22 -14.94 -6.72
N GLN A 68 -8.76 -14.48 -7.89
CA GLN A 68 -9.63 -13.85 -8.87
C GLN A 68 -10.59 -14.86 -9.53
N SER A 69 -10.25 -16.16 -9.50
CA SER A 69 -11.09 -17.23 -10.05
C SER A 69 -12.29 -17.56 -9.14
N ASP A 70 -12.13 -17.39 -7.83
CA ASP A 70 -13.19 -17.49 -6.82
C ASP A 70 -13.17 -16.27 -5.87
N PRO A 71 -13.57 -15.08 -6.35
CA PRO A 71 -13.50 -13.84 -5.57
C PRO A 71 -14.48 -13.82 -4.39
N ALA A 72 -15.31 -14.85 -4.24
CA ALA A 72 -16.17 -15.04 -3.10
C ALA A 72 -15.42 -15.62 -1.89
N LYS A 73 -14.20 -16.13 -2.05
CA LYS A 73 -13.42 -16.74 -0.96
C LYS A 73 -12.15 -15.96 -0.63
N ALA A 74 -11.81 -15.99 0.65
CA ALA A 74 -10.50 -15.55 1.13
C ALA A 74 -9.59 -16.76 1.32
N ASP A 75 -8.60 -16.91 0.44
CA ASP A 75 -7.66 -18.04 0.44
C ASP A 75 -6.49 -17.84 1.40
N ALA A 76 -6.25 -16.60 1.81
CA ALA A 76 -5.28 -16.27 2.84
C ALA A 76 -5.80 -15.16 3.75
N ALA A 77 -5.54 -15.28 5.05
CA ALA A 77 -5.78 -14.20 6.00
C ALA A 77 -4.57 -14.09 6.93
N VAL A 78 -3.93 -12.92 6.93
CA VAL A 78 -2.72 -12.67 7.72
C VAL A 78 -2.93 -11.45 8.59
N LEU A 79 -2.87 -11.64 9.90
CA LEU A 79 -2.93 -10.57 10.89
C LEU A 79 -1.52 -10.12 11.24
N ILE A 80 -1.24 -8.84 11.04
CA ILE A 80 0.01 -8.21 11.44
C ILE A 80 -0.25 -7.33 12.66
N SER A 81 0.46 -7.63 13.74
CA SER A 81 0.53 -6.81 14.95
C SER A 81 1.84 -6.05 14.98
N MET A 82 1.77 -4.74 15.21
CA MET A 82 2.95 -3.86 15.29
C MET A 82 2.92 -3.08 16.60
N ASN A 83 3.96 -3.27 17.42
CA ASN A 83 4.17 -2.48 18.62
C ASN A 83 5.35 -1.53 18.41
N LEU A 84 5.04 -0.25 18.16
CA LEU A 84 6.05 0.78 17.89
C LEU A 84 6.93 1.11 19.10
N GLN A 85 6.40 0.98 20.33
CA GLN A 85 7.17 1.25 21.54
C GLN A 85 8.20 0.15 21.82
N LYS A 86 7.83 -1.11 21.59
CA LYS A 86 8.71 -2.26 21.76
C LYS A 86 9.56 -2.57 20.52
N GLN A 87 9.28 -1.91 19.40
CA GLN A 87 9.87 -2.22 18.08
C GLN A 87 9.67 -3.69 17.66
N GLU A 88 8.52 -4.26 18.03
CA GLU A 88 8.18 -5.65 17.75
C GLU A 88 7.09 -5.73 16.68
N MET A 89 7.25 -6.66 15.74
CA MET A 89 6.22 -7.05 14.78
C MET A 89 5.91 -8.52 14.96
N THR A 90 4.62 -8.88 15.00
CA THR A 90 4.15 -10.25 15.05
C THR A 90 3.23 -10.50 13.87
N VAL A 91 3.46 -11.59 13.15
CA VAL A 91 2.65 -12.01 12.02
C VAL A 91 1.95 -13.31 12.39
N ILE A 92 0.63 -13.34 12.22
CA ILE A 92 -0.21 -14.49 12.54
C ILE A 92 -0.98 -14.86 11.27
N SER A 93 -0.72 -16.06 10.75
CA SER A 93 -1.52 -16.62 9.67
C SER A 93 -2.80 -17.22 10.25
N LEU A 94 -3.94 -16.85 9.70
CA LEU A 94 -5.26 -17.37 10.03
C LEU A 94 -5.66 -18.36 8.93
N PRO A 95 -5.75 -19.67 9.24
CA PRO A 95 -6.14 -20.66 8.26
C PRO A 95 -7.53 -20.35 7.66
N PRO A 96 -7.73 -20.53 6.34
CA PRO A 96 -9.04 -20.36 5.68
C PRO A 96 -10.15 -21.19 6.34
N SER A 97 -9.77 -22.36 6.86
CA SER A 97 -10.65 -23.31 7.55
C SER A 97 -10.97 -22.97 9.01
N THR A 98 -10.58 -21.78 9.48
CA THR A 98 -10.88 -21.33 10.85
C THR A 98 -12.40 -21.22 11.01
N GLN A 99 -12.96 -21.95 11.98
CA GLN A 99 -14.40 -21.89 12.27
C GLN A 99 -14.74 -20.55 12.91
N MET A 100 -15.78 -19.91 12.37
CA MET A 100 -16.26 -18.62 12.83
C MET A 100 -17.52 -18.81 13.66
N GLU A 101 -17.51 -18.25 14.86
CA GLU A 101 -18.68 -18.28 15.72
C GLU A 101 -19.72 -17.29 15.19
N LYS A 102 -20.82 -17.82 14.65
CA LYS A 102 -21.98 -17.03 14.23
C LYS A 102 -23.23 -17.67 14.79
N GLU A 103 -24.02 -16.89 15.53
CA GLU A 103 -25.24 -17.33 16.24
C GLU A 103 -26.23 -18.16 15.40
N LYS A 104 -26.17 -18.07 14.07
CA LYS A 104 -27.10 -18.71 13.13
C LYS A 104 -26.46 -19.76 12.20
N ASN A 105 -25.14 -19.97 12.24
CA ASN A 105 -24.50 -20.96 11.37
C ASN A 105 -23.22 -21.54 12.02
N PRO A 106 -23.29 -22.74 12.62
CA PRO A 106 -22.16 -23.36 13.31
C PRO A 106 -21.06 -23.91 12.38
N SER A 107 -21.23 -23.83 11.06
CA SER A 107 -20.28 -24.38 10.08
C SER A 107 -19.59 -23.33 9.23
N LEU A 108 -19.73 -22.04 9.54
CA LEU A 108 -19.12 -20.96 8.74
C LEU A 108 -17.61 -20.94 8.95
N GLN A 109 -16.84 -21.08 7.87
CA GLN A 109 -15.38 -20.94 7.91
C GLN A 109 -14.97 -19.52 7.51
N LEU A 110 -13.78 -19.09 7.91
CA LEU A 110 -13.25 -17.75 7.64
C LEU A 110 -13.24 -17.43 6.14
N GLN A 111 -12.86 -18.40 5.31
CA GLN A 111 -12.88 -18.28 3.84
C GLN A 111 -14.25 -17.92 3.27
N ASP A 112 -15.33 -18.42 3.89
CA ASP A 112 -16.70 -18.23 3.42
C ASP A 112 -17.31 -16.89 3.89
N VAL A 113 -16.70 -16.26 4.92
CA VAL A 113 -17.14 -14.95 5.40
C VAL A 113 -17.02 -13.90 4.30
N TYR A 114 -15.95 -13.99 3.51
CA TYR A 114 -15.65 -13.04 2.44
C TYR A 114 -16.79 -12.98 1.40
N ALA A 115 -17.43 -14.11 1.08
CA ALA A 115 -18.56 -14.16 0.15
C ALA A 115 -19.75 -13.29 0.62
N SER A 116 -19.98 -13.28 1.92
CA SER A 116 -21.17 -12.65 2.52
C SER A 116 -20.96 -11.20 2.95
N GLY A 117 -19.74 -10.83 3.35
CA GLY A 117 -19.43 -9.51 3.92
C GLY A 117 -18.19 -8.85 3.34
N GLY A 118 -17.54 -9.46 2.35
CA GLY A 118 -16.29 -8.99 1.77
C GLY A 118 -15.19 -8.83 2.82
N ALA A 119 -14.28 -7.91 2.54
CA ALA A 119 -13.14 -7.62 3.41
C ALA A 119 -13.55 -7.05 4.78
N GLU A 120 -14.58 -6.20 4.82
CA GLU A 120 -15.08 -5.62 6.07
C GLU A 120 -15.76 -6.66 6.97
N GLY A 121 -16.54 -7.57 6.38
CA GLY A 121 -17.12 -8.71 7.08
C GLY A 121 -16.05 -9.67 7.61
N THR A 122 -15.03 -9.95 6.79
CA THR A 122 -13.87 -10.77 7.20
C THR A 122 -13.12 -10.12 8.37
N LYS A 123 -12.86 -8.82 8.28
CA LYS A 123 -12.27 -8.03 9.37
C LYS A 123 -13.10 -8.13 10.65
N SER A 124 -14.41 -7.90 10.57
CA SER A 124 -15.31 -7.98 11.73
C SER A 124 -15.33 -9.39 12.35
N ALA A 125 -15.28 -10.42 11.51
CA ALA A 125 -15.22 -11.81 11.95
C ALA A 125 -13.92 -12.10 12.73
N VAL A 126 -12.76 -11.62 12.23
CA VAL A 126 -11.49 -11.77 12.94
C VAL A 126 -11.43 -10.93 14.23
N GLU A 127 -11.99 -9.71 14.22
CA GLU A 127 -12.13 -8.87 15.43
C GLU A 127 -12.92 -9.61 16.53
N ASN A 128 -14.02 -10.28 16.15
CA ASN A 128 -14.83 -11.08 17.07
C ASN A 128 -14.11 -12.34 17.56
N LEU A 129 -13.43 -13.05 16.66
CA LEU A 129 -12.71 -14.29 16.98
C LEU A 129 -11.58 -14.06 18.00
N LEU A 130 -10.83 -12.98 17.84
CA LEU A 130 -9.63 -12.69 18.64
C LEU A 130 -9.87 -11.65 19.73
N HIS A 131 -11.06 -11.05 19.78
CA HIS A 131 -11.41 -9.95 20.68
C HIS A 131 -10.42 -8.76 20.62
N ILE A 132 -10.02 -8.39 19.40
CA ILE A 132 -9.10 -7.28 19.13
C ILE A 132 -9.74 -6.25 18.21
N ARG A 133 -9.16 -5.04 18.16
CA ARG A 133 -9.53 -4.01 17.19
C ARG A 133 -8.53 -3.97 16.05
N ILE A 134 -9.01 -4.21 14.83
CA ILE A 134 -8.24 -4.11 13.60
C ILE A 134 -8.49 -2.73 13.01
N ILE A 135 -7.43 -1.99 12.78
CA ILE A 135 -7.52 -0.58 12.38
C ILE A 135 -7.60 -0.47 10.85
N ARG A 136 -6.87 -1.33 10.14
CA ARG A 136 -6.82 -1.34 8.68
C ARG A 136 -6.88 -2.76 8.15
N TYR A 137 -7.40 -2.90 6.94
CA TYR A 137 -7.28 -4.12 6.17
C TYR A 137 -6.83 -3.78 4.74
N ALA A 138 -6.19 -4.74 4.10
CA ALA A 138 -5.84 -4.70 2.69
C ALA A 138 -6.28 -6.00 2.03
N VAL A 139 -6.85 -5.87 0.83
CA VAL A 139 -7.20 -7.03 -0.01
C VAL A 139 -6.15 -7.14 -1.11
N LEU A 140 -5.55 -8.31 -1.23
CA LEU A 140 -4.54 -8.61 -2.22
C LEU A 140 -5.06 -9.72 -3.11
N ASN A 141 -5.00 -9.51 -4.42
CA ASN A 141 -5.11 -10.58 -5.38
C ASN A 141 -3.71 -10.95 -5.89
N GLU A 142 -3.62 -12.04 -6.64
CA GLU A 142 -2.36 -12.57 -7.15
C GLU A 142 -1.57 -11.56 -7.99
N GLU A 143 -2.28 -10.84 -8.87
CA GLU A 143 -1.68 -9.81 -9.73
C GLU A 143 -1.09 -8.66 -8.92
N ASN A 144 -1.81 -8.17 -7.90
CA ASN A 144 -1.34 -7.10 -7.03
C ASN A 144 -0.18 -7.57 -6.16
N PHE A 145 -0.22 -8.81 -5.67
CA PHE A 145 0.89 -9.39 -4.92
C PHE A 145 2.16 -9.44 -5.77
N GLN A 146 2.06 -9.95 -7.01
CA GLN A 146 3.18 -9.97 -7.93
C GLN A 146 3.74 -8.57 -8.18
N LYS A 147 2.88 -7.59 -8.51
CA LYS A 147 3.29 -6.20 -8.74
C LYS A 147 3.98 -5.57 -7.53
N LEU A 148 3.54 -5.88 -6.31
CA LEU A 148 4.14 -5.37 -5.08
C LEU A 148 5.58 -5.90 -4.91
N ILE A 149 5.80 -7.19 -5.11
CA ILE A 149 7.12 -7.81 -4.99
C ILE A 149 8.07 -7.36 -6.12
N ASP A 150 7.59 -7.39 -7.36
CA ASP A 150 8.40 -6.99 -8.51
C ASP A 150 8.74 -5.49 -8.43
N GLY A 151 7.79 -4.67 -7.97
CA GLY A 151 7.98 -3.24 -7.72
C GLY A 151 8.95 -2.92 -6.58
N SER A 152 9.13 -3.81 -5.59
CA SER A 152 10.14 -3.64 -4.54
C SER A 152 11.55 -4.10 -4.96
N GLY A 153 11.71 -4.60 -6.19
CA GLY A 153 12.98 -5.11 -6.69
C GLY A 153 13.19 -6.60 -6.44
N GLY A 154 12.11 -7.34 -6.14
CA GLY A 154 12.12 -8.79 -5.86
C GLY A 154 12.21 -9.10 -4.36
N LEU A 155 12.14 -10.40 -4.04
CA LEU A 155 12.23 -10.93 -2.68
C LEU A 155 13.46 -11.83 -2.54
N ASP A 156 14.45 -11.41 -1.76
CA ASP A 156 15.60 -12.26 -1.43
C ASP A 156 15.20 -13.32 -0.40
N LEU A 157 15.32 -14.60 -0.78
CA LEU A 157 14.93 -15.73 0.05
C LEU A 157 15.95 -16.88 -0.08
N TYR A 158 16.15 -17.61 1.02
CA TYR A 158 16.75 -18.93 0.95
C TYR A 158 15.65 -19.97 0.73
N VAL A 159 15.65 -20.59 -0.45
CA VAL A 159 14.73 -21.68 -0.78
C VAL A 159 15.31 -22.99 -0.22
N GLU A 160 14.57 -23.71 0.62
CA GLU A 160 15.12 -24.83 1.38
C GLU A 160 15.30 -26.11 0.55
N LYS A 161 14.54 -26.25 -0.55
CA LYS A 161 14.59 -27.40 -1.46
C LYS A 161 14.19 -27.01 -2.88
N ASN A 162 14.61 -27.79 -3.87
CA ASN A 162 14.13 -27.60 -5.24
C ASN A 162 12.60 -27.77 -5.29
N MET A 163 11.89 -26.78 -5.81
CA MET A 163 10.46 -26.81 -6.03
C MET A 163 10.20 -26.94 -7.53
N VAL A 164 9.57 -28.06 -7.91
CA VAL A 164 9.13 -28.31 -9.28
C VAL A 164 7.67 -28.72 -9.22
N HIS A 165 6.82 -27.99 -9.94
CA HIS A 165 5.44 -28.36 -10.19
C HIS A 165 5.22 -28.39 -11.70
N GLU A 166 4.47 -29.38 -12.17
CA GLU A 166 4.06 -29.49 -13.57
C GLU A 166 2.58 -29.14 -13.65
N SER A 167 2.26 -28.16 -14.49
CA SER A 167 0.87 -27.82 -14.81
C SER A 167 0.18 -28.99 -15.50
N GLN A 168 -1.14 -28.93 -15.56
CA GLN A 168 -2.00 -29.92 -16.21
C GLN A 168 -1.68 -30.15 -17.69
N ASP A 169 -1.01 -29.17 -18.33
CA ASP A 169 -0.52 -29.22 -19.71
C ASP A 169 0.89 -29.85 -19.86
N GLY A 170 1.47 -30.36 -18.77
CA GLY A 170 2.79 -31.02 -18.75
C GLY A 170 3.99 -30.07 -18.87
N GLN A 171 3.76 -28.75 -18.80
CA GLN A 171 4.83 -27.75 -18.70
C GLN A 171 5.07 -27.40 -17.22
N PRO A 172 6.33 -27.30 -16.77
CA PRO A 172 6.62 -26.88 -15.41
C PRO A 172 6.20 -25.42 -15.21
N ASP A 173 5.21 -25.19 -14.37
CA ASP A 173 4.74 -23.85 -14.01
C ASP A 173 5.50 -23.31 -12.79
N ILE A 174 6.03 -24.18 -11.93
CA ILE A 174 6.93 -23.81 -10.82
C ILE A 174 8.28 -24.49 -11.04
N GLN A 175 9.34 -23.69 -11.11
CA GLN A 175 10.71 -24.20 -11.17
C GLN A 175 11.64 -23.28 -10.37
N ILE A 176 11.78 -23.56 -9.08
CA ILE A 176 12.56 -22.76 -8.13
C ILE A 176 13.67 -23.65 -7.57
N ARG A 177 14.93 -23.22 -7.70
CA ARG A 177 16.08 -23.98 -7.21
C ARG A 177 16.33 -23.70 -5.74
N GLN A 178 16.85 -24.70 -5.04
CA GLN A 178 17.35 -24.55 -3.67
C GLN A 178 18.50 -23.53 -3.62
N GLY A 179 18.54 -22.73 -2.57
CA GLY A 179 19.63 -21.79 -2.29
C GLY A 179 19.15 -20.36 -2.10
N TYR A 180 20.10 -19.45 -1.89
CA TYR A 180 19.83 -18.02 -1.85
C TYR A 180 19.60 -17.49 -3.26
N GLN A 181 18.45 -16.87 -3.47
CA GLN A 181 18.10 -16.24 -4.74
C GLN A 181 17.09 -15.10 -4.54
N THR A 182 17.03 -14.20 -5.51
CA THR A 182 16.03 -13.13 -5.56
C THR A 182 14.83 -13.61 -6.37
N LEU A 183 13.68 -13.82 -5.73
CA LEU A 183 12.44 -14.20 -6.38
C LEU A 183 11.83 -12.98 -7.09
N LYS A 184 11.65 -13.07 -8.41
CA LYS A 184 11.09 -12.02 -9.29
C LYS A 184 10.12 -12.60 -10.30
N ASP A 185 9.41 -11.75 -11.05
CA ASP A 185 8.61 -12.15 -12.21
C ASP A 185 7.58 -13.26 -11.86
N GLY A 186 6.92 -13.08 -10.71
CA GLY A 186 5.93 -14.01 -10.17
C GLY A 186 6.50 -15.25 -9.48
N GLU A 187 7.83 -15.42 -9.36
CA GLU A 187 8.43 -16.53 -8.61
C GLU A 187 8.02 -16.53 -7.14
N ALA A 188 7.87 -15.36 -6.52
CA ALA A 188 7.42 -15.25 -5.13
C ALA A 188 5.98 -15.75 -4.95
N LEU A 189 5.10 -15.50 -5.94
CA LEU A 189 3.74 -16.03 -5.93
C LEU A 189 3.73 -17.55 -6.10
N ARG A 190 4.58 -18.08 -7.00
CA ARG A 190 4.77 -19.52 -7.21
C ARG A 190 5.35 -20.23 -5.98
N TYR A 191 6.13 -19.52 -5.17
CA TYR A 191 6.71 -20.07 -3.95
C TYR A 191 5.66 -20.30 -2.84
N ILE A 192 4.64 -19.44 -2.76
CA ILE A 192 3.62 -19.49 -1.70
C ILE A 192 2.36 -20.30 -2.06
N ARG A 193 2.23 -20.73 -3.32
CA ARG A 193 1.19 -21.64 -3.81
C ARG A 193 1.63 -23.09 -3.62
#